data_AF-A0A7I8JF38-F1
#
_entry.id   AF-A0A7I8JF38-F1
#
_cell.length_a   1.000
_cell.length_b   1.000
_cell.length_c   1.000
_cell.angle_alpha   90.00
_cell.angle_beta   90.00
_cell.angle_gamma   90.00
#
_symmetry.space_group_name_H-M   'P 1'
#
loop_
_entity.id
_entity.type
_entity.pdbx_description
1 polymer ?
#
loop_
_entity_poly.entity_id
_entity_poly.type
_entity_poly.pdbx_seq_one_letter_code
_entity_poly.pdbx_strand_id
1 'polypeptide(L)'
;MPRDVAASRCRDCLAGVARDAALCHLRYSDQNFFGSSTGREISMWNTGNVSDLLDNLTIRASSSERRFATGVVDFTSFQKIYALVQCTRDLAPETCNTCLRDEIGYIPQCCEAKTRGESDRRELLPPVRSSSLL
;
A
#
# COMPACT_ATOMS: atom_id res chain seq x y z
N MET A 1 2.45 27.07 -3.31
CA MET A 1 1.00 26.92 -3.03
C MET A 1 0.63 25.46 -3.21
N PRO A 2 0.63 24.62 -2.16
CA PRO A 2 0.20 23.24 -2.27
C PRO A 2 -1.29 23.23 -2.60
N ARG A 3 -1.68 22.49 -3.65
CA ARG A 3 -3.07 22.33 -4.04
C ARG A 3 -3.75 21.43 -3.02
N ASP A 4 -4.83 21.92 -2.42
CA ASP A 4 -5.65 21.20 -1.47
C ASP A 4 -6.04 19.82 -2.00
N VAL A 5 -5.86 18.80 -1.17
CA VAL A 5 -6.51 17.50 -1.29
C VAL A 5 -7.97 17.79 -1.62
N ALA A 6 -8.45 17.33 -2.78
CA ALA A 6 -9.77 17.70 -3.27
C ALA A 6 -10.85 17.30 -2.25
N ALA A 7 -11.26 18.27 -1.42
CA ALA A 7 -12.36 18.20 -0.47
C ALA A 7 -13.72 17.92 -1.14
N SER A 8 -13.75 17.81 -2.47
CA SER A 8 -14.95 17.56 -3.26
C SER A 8 -15.45 16.12 -3.22
N ARG A 9 -14.69 15.15 -2.69
CA ARG A 9 -15.13 13.73 -2.62
C ARG A 9 -15.65 13.27 -1.25
N CYS A 10 -15.36 14.00 -0.18
CA CYS A 10 -15.72 13.60 1.19
C CYS A 10 -16.22 14.80 2.00
N ARG A 11 -17.21 15.53 1.50
CA ARG A 11 -17.74 16.74 2.17
C ARG A 11 -18.55 16.41 3.44
N ASP A 12 -19.15 15.22 3.49
CA ASP A 12 -20.02 14.75 4.59
C ASP A 12 -19.55 13.43 5.22
N CYS A 13 -18.28 13.04 5.02
CA CYS A 13 -17.77 11.80 5.61
C CYS A 13 -17.31 12.06 7.06
N LEU A 14 -17.72 11.19 7.98
CA LEU A 14 -17.21 11.20 9.37
C LEU A 14 -15.77 10.71 9.47
N ALA A 15 -15.31 9.93 8.49
CA ALA A 15 -13.94 9.45 8.37
C ALA A 15 -13.51 9.34 6.90
N GLY A 16 -12.21 9.46 6.65
CA GLY A 16 -11.66 9.33 5.30
C GLY A 16 -10.14 9.22 5.27
N VAL A 17 -9.64 8.65 4.18
CA VAL A 17 -8.21 8.60 3.82
C VAL A 17 -8.03 9.24 2.45
N ALA A 18 -7.05 10.12 2.32
CA ALA A 18 -6.66 10.73 1.06
C ALA A 18 -5.16 10.60 0.84
N ARG A 19 -4.74 10.53 -0.43
CA ARG A 19 -3.36 10.60 -0.86
C ARG A 19 -3.18 11.79 -1.81
N ASP A 20 -2.12 12.55 -1.62
CA ASP A 20 -1.74 13.59 -2.59
C ASP A 20 -0.81 13.03 -3.69
N ALA A 21 -0.45 13.88 -4.66
CA ALA A 21 0.45 13.52 -5.75
C ALA A 21 1.90 13.24 -5.27
N ALA A 22 2.25 13.66 -4.06
CA ALA A 22 3.53 13.40 -3.41
C ALA A 22 3.51 12.12 -2.55
N LEU A 23 2.47 11.27 -2.69
CA LEU A 23 2.25 10.04 -1.91
C LEU A 23 2.11 10.29 -0.40
N CYS A 24 1.73 11.51 0.01
CA CYS A 24 1.42 11.82 1.40
C CYS A 24 0.00 11.41 1.74
N HIS A 25 -0.15 10.70 2.85
CA HIS A 25 -1.45 10.27 3.37
C HIS A 25 -2.02 11.28 4.35
N LEU A 26 -3.29 11.60 4.19
CA LEU A 26 -4.12 12.28 5.17
C LEU A 26 -5.21 11.32 5.64
N ARG A 27 -5.37 11.15 6.95
CA ARG A 27 -6.43 10.33 7.56
C ARG A 27 -7.14 11.13 8.65
N TYR A 28 -8.47 11.10 8.62
CA TYR A 28 -9.33 11.71 9.66
C TYR A 28 -10.51 10.79 9.97
N SER A 29 -11.07 10.93 11.17
CA SER A 29 -12.21 10.15 11.68
C SER A 29 -12.75 10.80 12.96
N ASP A 30 -14.04 10.62 13.22
CA ASP A 30 -14.71 10.95 14.48
C ASP A 30 -14.45 9.90 15.58
N GLN A 31 -14.09 8.67 15.17
CA GLN A 31 -13.59 7.61 16.04
C GLN A 31 -12.07 7.69 16.22
N ASN A 32 -11.56 7.32 17.41
CA ASN A 32 -10.12 7.20 17.62
C ASN A 32 -9.54 6.01 16.85
N PHE A 33 -8.51 6.27 16.05
CA PHE A 33 -7.81 5.26 15.25
C PHE A 33 -6.30 5.22 15.49
N PHE A 34 -5.77 6.09 16.35
CA PHE A 34 -4.34 6.13 16.61
C PHE A 34 -3.87 4.83 17.27
N GLY A 35 -2.76 4.29 16.79
CA GLY A 35 -2.19 3.02 17.27
C GLY A 35 -2.91 1.78 16.78
N SER A 36 -3.86 1.91 15.83
CA SER A 36 -4.61 0.81 15.26
C SER A 36 -4.37 0.68 13.76
N SER A 37 -4.06 -0.54 13.30
CA SER A 37 -3.98 -0.89 11.88
C SER A 37 -5.38 -1.18 11.34
N THR A 38 -5.83 -0.42 10.34
CA THR A 38 -7.20 -0.51 9.80
C THR A 38 -7.21 -0.32 8.29
N GLY A 39 -6.82 -1.35 7.55
CA GLY A 39 -7.00 -1.39 6.11
C GLY A 39 -5.79 -1.91 5.37
N ARG A 40 -5.92 -1.92 4.04
CA ARG A 40 -5.05 -2.58 3.08
C ARG A 40 -4.88 -1.71 1.84
N GLU A 41 -3.64 -1.44 1.46
CA GLU A 41 -3.33 -0.83 0.17
C GLU A 41 -2.15 -1.54 -0.49
N ILE A 42 -2.46 -2.28 -1.55
CA ILE A 42 -1.48 -3.03 -2.32
C ILE A 42 -1.52 -2.51 -3.75
N SER A 43 -0.37 -2.05 -4.23
CA SER A 43 -0.14 -1.71 -5.62
C SER A 43 1.02 -2.57 -6.12
N MET A 44 0.73 -3.49 -7.04
CA MET A 44 1.74 -4.38 -7.60
C MET A 44 1.63 -4.46 -9.12
N TRP A 45 2.78 -4.44 -9.78
CA TRP A 45 2.89 -4.46 -11.25
C TRP A 45 3.58 -5.72 -11.79
N ASN A 46 4.27 -6.48 -10.92
CA ASN A 46 5.03 -7.67 -11.29
C ASN A 46 4.50 -8.90 -10.54
N THR A 47 4.48 -10.05 -11.19
CA THR A 47 4.05 -11.34 -10.61
C THR A 47 5.23 -12.19 -10.11
N GLY A 48 6.42 -11.59 -9.95
CA GLY A 48 7.61 -12.28 -9.49
C GLY A 48 7.54 -12.62 -8.00
N ASN A 49 8.17 -13.73 -7.59
CA ASN A 49 8.30 -14.04 -6.17
C ASN A 49 9.26 -13.05 -5.51
N VAL A 50 8.72 -12.19 -4.65
CA VAL A 50 9.45 -11.14 -3.91
C VAL A 50 9.33 -11.31 -2.40
N SER A 51 8.96 -12.50 -1.92
CA SER A 51 8.71 -12.77 -0.49
C SER A 51 9.89 -12.34 0.37
N ASP A 52 11.11 -12.77 0.05
CA ASP A 52 12.32 -12.47 0.83
C ASP A 52 12.60 -10.96 0.90
N LEU A 53 12.36 -10.24 -0.20
CA LEU A 53 12.52 -8.79 -0.24
C LEU A 53 11.51 -8.12 0.70
N LEU A 54 10.24 -8.51 0.60
CA LEU A 54 9.16 -7.92 1.40
C LEU A 54 9.29 -8.28 2.89
N ASP A 55 9.73 -9.49 3.23
CA ASP A 55 10.02 -9.90 4.60
C ASP A 55 11.16 -9.08 5.22
N ASN A 56 12.25 -8.88 4.48
CA ASN A 56 13.35 -8.04 4.93
C ASN A 56 12.90 -6.59 5.17
N LEU A 57 12.15 -6.01 4.22
CA LEU A 57 11.65 -4.65 4.34
C LEU A 57 10.65 -4.50 5.49
N THR A 58 9.85 -5.52 5.76
CA THR A 58 8.89 -5.53 6.88
C THR A 58 9.59 -5.39 8.23
N ILE A 59 10.66 -6.16 8.45
CA ILE A 59 11.46 -6.06 9.68
C ILE A 59 12.09 -4.67 9.80
N ARG A 60 12.63 -4.13 8.71
CA ARG A 60 13.27 -2.80 8.68
C ARG A 60 12.28 -1.67 8.91
N ALA A 61 11.09 -1.74 8.32
CA ALA A 61 10.05 -0.73 8.50
C ALA A 61 9.52 -0.74 9.93
N SER A 62 9.27 -1.92 10.50
CA SER A 62 8.75 -2.09 11.85
C SER A 62 9.71 -1.54 12.92
N SER A 63 11.01 -1.76 12.73
CA SER A 63 12.07 -1.28 13.64
C SER A 63 12.43 0.20 13.43
N SER A 64 12.14 0.77 12.26
CA SER A 64 12.43 2.16 11.93
C SER A 64 11.45 3.13 12.59
N GLU A 65 11.94 4.22 13.20
CA GLU A 65 11.11 5.32 13.73
C GLU A 65 10.26 6.01 12.65
N ARG A 66 10.69 5.90 11.39
CA ARG A 66 9.95 6.46 10.24
C ARG A 66 8.88 5.50 9.72
N ARG A 67 8.85 4.26 10.21
CA ARG A 67 7.86 3.23 9.85
C ARG A 67 7.79 2.91 8.36
N PHE A 68 8.88 3.07 7.62
CA PHE A 68 8.96 2.64 6.23
C PHE A 68 10.32 2.06 5.89
N ALA A 69 10.36 1.26 4.84
CA ALA A 69 11.58 0.77 4.23
C ALA A 69 11.41 0.59 2.72
N THR A 70 12.49 0.78 1.98
CA THR A 70 12.55 0.57 0.53
C THR A 70 13.66 -0.43 0.19
N GLY A 71 13.46 -1.19 -0.86
CA GLY A 71 14.45 -2.17 -1.32
C GLY A 71 14.36 -2.44 -2.81
N VAL A 72 15.40 -3.07 -3.33
CA VAL A 72 15.50 -3.48 -4.73
C VAL A 72 16.11 -4.87 -4.81
N VAL A 73 15.62 -5.69 -5.74
CA VAL A 73 16.19 -6.99 -6.07
C VAL A 73 16.32 -7.12 -7.59
N ASP A 74 17.39 -7.77 -8.04
CA ASP A 74 17.51 -8.18 -9.43
C ASP A 74 16.61 -9.40 -9.66
N PHE A 75 15.52 -9.21 -10.41
CA PHE A 75 14.56 -10.28 -10.72
C PHE A 75 15.01 -11.09 -11.93
N THR A 76 15.57 -10.41 -12.92
CA THR A 76 16.28 -11.01 -14.05
C THR A 76 17.55 -10.21 -14.32
N SER A 77 18.39 -10.66 -15.26
CA SER A 77 19.58 -9.92 -15.68
C SER A 77 19.30 -8.52 -16.23
N PHE A 78 18.05 -8.21 -16.59
CA PHE A 78 17.65 -6.92 -17.17
C PHE A 78 16.53 -6.21 -16.38
N GLN A 79 15.94 -6.87 -15.39
CA GLN A 79 14.80 -6.34 -14.66
C GLN A 79 15.08 -6.30 -13.17
N LYS A 80 14.90 -5.10 -12.60
CA LYS A 80 14.91 -4.88 -11.15
C LYS A 80 13.49 -4.73 -10.65
N ILE A 81 13.21 -5.27 -9.47
CA ILE A 81 11.98 -4.99 -8.75
C ILE A 81 12.29 -4.05 -7.59
N TYR A 82 11.54 -2.95 -7.52
CA TYR A 82 11.60 -1.97 -6.44
C TYR A 82 10.38 -2.18 -5.54
N ALA A 83 10.60 -2.11 -4.22
CA ALA A 83 9.56 -2.26 -3.23
C ALA A 83 9.64 -1.15 -2.18
N LEU A 84 8.47 -0.74 -1.69
CA LEU A 84 8.25 0.16 -0.56
C LEU A 84 7.23 -0.51 0.35
N VAL A 85 7.54 -0.59 1.64
CA VAL A 85 6.57 -0.93 2.68
C VAL A 85 6.50 0.20 3.69
N GLN A 86 5.31 0.50 4.18
CA GLN A 86 5.07 1.64 5.07
C GLN A 86 3.93 1.34 6.03
N CYS A 87 4.12 1.71 7.29
CA CYS A 87 3.09 1.81 8.32
C CYS A 87 2.91 3.28 8.71
N THR A 88 1.80 3.59 9.38
CA THR A 88 1.63 4.90 10.02
C THR A 88 2.51 4.99 11.27
N ARG A 89 2.98 6.21 11.60
CA ARG A 89 4.00 6.42 12.65
C ARG A 89 3.49 6.22 14.07
N ASP A 90 2.18 6.20 14.24
CA ASP A 90 1.48 5.98 15.50
C ASP A 90 1.39 4.49 15.88
N LEU A 91 1.74 3.55 14.98
CA LEU A 91 1.77 2.13 15.30
C LEU A 91 3.01 1.73 16.11
N ALA A 92 2.78 0.83 17.08
CA ALA A 92 3.84 0.10 17.74
C ALA A 92 4.60 -0.79 16.75
N PRO A 93 5.90 -1.08 16.98
CA PRO A 93 6.70 -1.92 16.08
C PRO A 93 6.05 -3.27 15.77
N GLU A 94 5.51 -3.94 16.78
CA GLU A 94 4.87 -5.25 16.61
C GLU A 94 3.58 -5.16 15.80
N THR A 95 2.75 -4.15 16.05
CA THR A 95 1.53 -3.91 15.29
C THR A 95 1.84 -3.60 13.83
N CYS A 96 2.88 -2.80 13.55
CA CYS A 96 3.34 -2.55 12.19
C CYS A 96 3.84 -3.84 11.52
N ASN A 97 4.58 -4.69 12.25
CA ASN A 97 5.10 -5.94 11.72
C ASN A 97 3.97 -6.89 11.32
N THR A 98 3.00 -7.10 12.21
CA THR A 98 1.81 -7.91 11.94
C THR A 98 1.03 -7.36 10.75
N CYS A 99 0.76 -6.06 10.74
CA CYS A 99 0.04 -5.42 9.64
C CYS A 99 0.75 -5.65 8.30
N LEU A 100 2.06 -5.40 8.20
CA LEU A 100 2.78 -5.61 6.95
C LEU A 100 2.82 -7.08 6.51
N ARG A 101 2.88 -8.04 7.44
CA ARG A 101 2.81 -9.48 7.12
C ARG A 101 1.43 -9.89 6.61
N ASP A 102 0.38 -9.40 7.24
CA ASP A 102 -1.00 -9.58 6.76
C ASP A 102 -1.19 -8.93 5.37
N GLU A 103 -0.47 -7.82 5.13
CA GLU A 103 -0.40 -7.18 3.82
C GLU A 103 0.23 -8.08 2.75
N ILE A 104 1.42 -8.59 3.04
CA ILE A 104 2.17 -9.46 2.14
C ILE A 104 1.43 -10.78 1.87
N GLY A 105 0.81 -11.38 2.89
CA GLY A 105 0.07 -12.65 2.76
C GLY A 105 -1.15 -12.59 1.84
N TYR A 106 -1.68 -11.40 1.57
CA TYR A 106 -2.81 -11.21 0.66
C TYR A 106 -2.40 -10.96 -0.79
N ILE A 107 -1.14 -10.60 -1.04
CA ILE A 107 -0.63 -10.34 -2.40
C ILE A 107 -0.95 -11.49 -3.37
N PRO A 108 -0.73 -12.77 -3.00
CA PRO A 108 -1.10 -13.88 -3.88
C PRO A 108 -2.60 -13.92 -4.20
N GLN A 109 -3.45 -13.55 -3.24
CA GLN A 109 -4.91 -13.61 -3.38
C GLN A 109 -5.48 -12.50 -4.27
N CYS A 110 -4.94 -11.28 -4.18
CA CYS A 110 -5.46 -10.13 -4.93
C CYS A 110 -4.93 -10.03 -6.35
N CYS A 111 -3.70 -10.52 -6.55
CA CYS A 111 -2.83 -9.98 -7.58
C CYS A 111 -2.07 -11.07 -8.35
N GLU A 112 -2.35 -12.35 -8.09
CA GLU A 112 -2.03 -13.41 -9.04
C GLU A 112 -2.75 -13.13 -10.37
N ALA A 113 -1.97 -12.95 -11.43
CA ALA A 113 -2.53 -12.91 -12.77
C ALA A 113 -3.22 -14.26 -13.02
N LYS A 114 -4.56 -14.27 -13.10
CA LYS A 114 -5.27 -15.40 -13.70
C LYS A 114 -4.62 -15.66 -15.04
N THR A 115 -3.95 -16.80 -15.19
CA THR A 115 -3.32 -17.24 -16.43
C THR A 115 -4.39 -17.43 -17.50
N ARG A 116 -4.62 -16.34 -18.24
CA ARG A 116 -5.24 -16.16 -19.56
C ARG A 116 -6.29 -17.18 -20.02
N GLY A 117 -7.53 -16.71 -20.06
CA GLY A 117 -8.60 -17.37 -20.80
C GLY A 117 -9.92 -16.60 -20.90
N GLU A 118 -9.93 -15.26 -20.92
CA GLU A 118 -11.07 -14.50 -21.46
C GLU A 118 -10.60 -13.08 -21.81
N SER A 119 -10.91 -12.65 -23.02
CA SER A 119 -10.47 -11.40 -23.61
C SER A 119 -11.66 -10.46 -23.68
N ASP A 120 -11.95 -9.71 -22.62
CA ASP A 120 -12.90 -8.60 -22.74
C ASP A 120 -12.17 -7.30 -23.13
N ARG A 121 -12.21 -7.03 -24.43
CA ARG A 121 -11.80 -5.75 -25.03
C ARG A 121 -12.92 -4.72 -24.85
N ARG A 122 -13.17 -4.28 -23.63
CA ARG A 122 -13.97 -3.08 -23.31
C ARG A 122 -13.79 -2.68 -21.85
N GLU A 123 -12.62 -2.12 -21.54
CA GLU A 123 -12.51 -0.75 -21.01
C GLU A 123 -11.02 -0.44 -20.88
N LEU A 124 -10.55 0.54 -21.65
CA LEU A 124 -9.38 1.34 -21.26
C LEU A 124 -9.80 2.13 -20.01
N LEU A 125 -9.86 1.45 -18.86
CA LEU A 125 -10.06 2.10 -17.58
C LEU A 125 -8.85 3.01 -17.34
N PRO A 126 -9.05 4.32 -17.10
CA PRO A 126 -7.98 5.22 -16.71
C PRO A 126 -7.30 4.71 -15.42
N PRO A 127 -6.05 5.13 -15.13
CA PRO A 127 -5.29 4.62 -14.00
C PRO A 127 -6.10 4.75 -12.70
N VAL A 128 -6.42 3.58 -12.14
CA VAL A 128 -6.68 3.28 -10.73
C VAL A 128 -7.66 4.23 -10.02
N ARG A 129 -8.89 3.76 -9.76
CA ARG A 129 -9.63 4.25 -8.58
C ARG A 129 -9.06 3.55 -7.36
N SER A 130 -8.14 4.23 -6.70
CA SER A 130 -7.68 3.92 -5.35
C SER A 130 -8.89 3.76 -4.43
N SER A 131 -9.03 2.59 -3.81
CA SER A 131 -9.84 2.43 -2.62
C SER A 131 -8.87 2.18 -1.48
N SER A 132 -8.58 3.26 -0.76
CA SER A 132 -7.65 3.32 0.37
C SER A 132 -8.34 2.91 1.66
N LEU A 133 -7.68 2.09 2.49
CA LEU A 133 -7.79 2.11 3.95
C LEU A 133 -6.41 1.70 4.53
N LEU A 134 -5.96 2.35 5.61
CA LEU A 134 -4.72 2.09 6.38
C LEU A 134 -5.07 1.98 7.85
#